data_AF-A0A9N9JL60-F1
#
_entry.id   AF-A0A9N9JL60-F1
#
_cell.length_a   1.000
_cell.length_b   1.000
_cell.length_c   1.000
_cell.angle_alpha   90.00
_cell.angle_beta   90.00
_cell.angle_gamma   90.00
#
_symmetry.space_group_name_H-M   'P 1'
#
loop_
_entity.id
_entity.type
_entity.pdbx_description
1 polymer ?
#
loop_
_entity_poly.entity_id
_entity_poly.type
_entity_poly.pdbx_seq_one_letter_code
_entity_poly.pdbx_strand_id
1 'polypeptide(L)'
;MSSRNRNIKKKARAISKKVRRNWSVREKLMVVYYFERIKNVRATARRFDIEPKQVRDWRSKKQELLNAAPYLLTLNPGRPALYPLLERRLVEWVDVLRRKQAAITRNMVIRRAKKLAQTNEIKD
;
A
#
# COMPACT_ATOMS: atom_id res chain seq x y z
N MET A 1 63.11 1.84 -10.98
CA MET A 1 62.43 1.28 -9.78
C MET A 1 61.90 2.47 -8.98
N SER A 2 60.64 2.66 -8.60
CA SER A 2 59.44 1.84 -8.51
C SER A 2 58.24 2.81 -8.45
N SER A 3 57.32 2.78 -9.43
CA SER A 3 56.09 3.57 -9.40
C SER A 3 55.14 3.01 -8.33
N ARG A 4 54.89 3.77 -7.25
CA ARG A 4 53.93 3.37 -6.20
C ARG A 4 52.50 3.52 -6.70
N ASN A 5 51.93 2.41 -7.16
CA ASN A 5 50.53 2.28 -7.53
C ASN A 5 49.63 2.38 -6.27
N ARG A 6 49.11 3.57 -5.97
CA ARG A 6 48.13 3.77 -4.88
C ARG A 6 46.75 3.37 -5.37
N ASN A 7 46.45 2.09 -5.25
CA ASN A 7 45.14 1.52 -5.56
C ASN A 7 44.14 1.87 -4.42
N ILE A 8 43.63 3.11 -4.43
CA ILE A 8 42.59 3.55 -3.51
C ILE A 8 41.28 2.88 -3.94
N LYS A 9 41.04 1.67 -3.43
CA LYS A 9 39.73 1.03 -3.51
C LYS A 9 38.73 1.92 -2.77
N LYS A 10 37.96 2.72 -3.52
CA LYS A 10 36.76 3.39 -3.00
C LYS A 10 35.81 2.29 -2.50
N LYS A 11 35.84 1.98 -1.20
CA LYS A 11 34.74 1.25 -0.56
C LYS A 11 33.52 2.15 -0.66
N ALA A 12 32.65 1.89 -1.62
CA ALA A 12 31.33 2.48 -1.64
C ALA A 12 30.72 2.24 -0.25
N ARG A 13 30.37 3.31 0.46
CA ARG A 13 29.65 3.19 1.73
C ARG A 13 28.39 2.39 1.42
N ALA A 14 28.25 1.19 1.98
CA ALA A 14 27.01 0.44 1.91
C ALA A 14 25.96 1.29 2.63
N ILE A 15 25.14 2.02 1.86
CA ILE A 15 23.93 2.65 2.39
C ILE A 15 23.05 1.46 2.77
N SER A 16 23.01 1.10 4.05
CA SER A 16 21.99 0.17 4.53
C SER A 16 20.66 0.78 4.12
N LYS A 17 19.93 0.11 3.23
CA LYS A 17 18.56 0.53 2.92
C LYS A 17 17.83 0.46 4.26
N LYS A 18 17.58 1.61 4.90
CA LYS A 18 16.70 1.69 6.06
C LYS A 18 15.33 1.26 5.56
N VAL A 19 15.02 -0.04 5.70
CA VAL A 19 13.73 -0.60 5.31
C VAL A 19 12.71 0.05 6.24
N ARG A 20 11.94 1.00 5.69
CA ARG A 20 10.88 1.64 6.46
C ARG A 20 9.83 0.58 6.76
N ARG A 21 9.58 0.34 8.05
CA ARG A 21 8.50 -0.55 8.50
C ARG A 21 7.16 -0.05 7.94
N ASN A 22 6.41 -0.94 7.32
CA ASN A 22 5.01 -0.68 6.98
C ASN A 22 4.14 -0.95 8.21
N TRP A 23 3.16 -0.07 8.44
CA TRP A 23 2.22 -0.17 9.57
C TRP A 23 0.82 -0.47 9.03
N SER A 24 0.22 -1.56 9.49
CA SER A 24 -1.17 -1.92 9.21
C SER A 24 -2.15 -0.96 9.90
N VAL A 25 -3.38 -0.88 9.39
CA VAL A 25 -4.47 -0.11 10.00
C VAL A 25 -4.65 -0.51 11.46
N ARG A 26 -4.61 -1.82 11.78
CA ARG A 26 -4.71 -2.33 13.14
C ARG A 26 -3.62 -1.79 14.06
N GLU A 27 -2.36 -1.81 13.62
CA GLU A 27 -1.25 -1.30 14.42
C GLU A 27 -1.36 0.22 14.61
N LYS A 28 -1.74 0.97 13.55
CA LYS A 28 -1.98 2.42 13.65
C LYS A 28 -3.08 2.74 14.66
N LEU A 29 -4.19 2.00 14.65
CA LEU A 29 -5.26 2.14 15.64
C LEU A 29 -4.77 1.84 17.06
N MET A 30 -3.96 0.80 17.26
CA MET A 30 -3.36 0.51 18.57
C MET A 30 -2.55 1.70 19.10
N VAL A 31 -1.73 2.33 18.25
CA VAL A 31 -0.95 3.52 18.62
C VAL A 31 -1.87 4.70 18.97
N VAL A 32 -2.95 4.91 18.20
CA VAL A 32 -3.93 5.96 18.46
C VAL A 32 -4.63 5.73 19.80
N TYR A 33 -5.10 4.51 20.09
CA TYR A 33 -5.73 4.18 21.36
C TYR A 33 -4.77 4.33 22.54
N TYR A 34 -3.51 3.93 22.39
CA TYR A 34 -2.49 4.17 23.41
C TYR A 34 -2.29 5.68 23.66
N PHE A 35 -2.16 6.47 22.59
CA PHE A 35 -2.09 7.92 22.71
C PHE A 35 -3.33 8.51 23.40
N GLU A 36 -4.53 7.97 23.15
CA GLU A 36 -5.73 8.48 23.80
C GLU A 36 -5.77 8.27 25.31
N ARG A 37 -5.05 7.27 25.82
CA ARG A 37 -4.88 7.03 27.27
C ARG A 37 -3.81 7.92 27.89
N ILE A 38 -2.67 8.08 27.22
CA ILE A 38 -1.52 8.84 27.75
C ILE A 38 -1.62 10.35 27.47
N LYS A 39 -2.28 10.73 26.37
CA LYS A 39 -2.41 12.10 25.83
C LYS A 39 -1.07 12.82 25.57
N ASN A 40 0.05 12.11 25.46
CA ASN A 40 1.37 12.68 25.18
C ASN A 40 1.99 12.11 23.90
N VAL A 41 2.11 12.95 22.86
CA VAL A 41 2.63 12.54 21.54
C VAL A 41 4.07 12.06 21.61
N ARG A 42 4.95 12.75 22.34
CA ARG A 42 6.38 12.39 22.40
C ARG A 42 6.58 11.07 23.15
N ALA A 43 5.84 10.85 24.22
CA ALA A 43 5.89 9.61 24.98
C ALA A 43 5.38 8.42 24.14
N THR A 44 4.25 8.58 23.44
CA THR A 44 3.74 7.56 22.51
C THR A 44 4.74 7.25 21.40
N ALA A 45 5.30 8.28 20.76
CA ALA A 45 6.25 8.11 19.67
C ALA A 45 7.49 7.30 20.11
N ARG A 46 8.04 7.62 21.28
CA ARG A 46 9.14 6.85 21.89
C ARG A 46 8.75 5.41 22.22
N ARG A 47 7.53 5.17 22.74
CA ARG A 47 7.06 3.82 23.10
C ARG A 47 7.00 2.88 21.90
N PHE A 48 6.62 3.39 20.73
CA PHE A 48 6.43 2.59 19.52
C PHE A 48 7.57 2.71 18.50
N ASP A 49 8.64 3.44 18.84
CA ASP A 49 9.77 3.75 17.94
C ASP A 49 9.30 4.31 16.58
N ILE A 50 8.47 5.35 16.64
CA ILE A 50 7.93 6.04 15.47
C ILE A 50 8.16 7.55 15.58
N GLU A 51 7.99 8.25 14.47
CA GLU A 51 8.09 9.71 14.48
C GLU A 51 6.85 10.34 15.13
N PRO A 52 7.00 11.43 15.92
CA PRO A 52 5.87 12.18 16.48
C PRO A 52 4.86 12.64 15.43
N LYS A 53 5.30 12.89 14.19
CA LYS A 53 4.45 13.22 13.06
C LYS A 53 3.46 12.08 12.75
N GLN A 54 3.92 10.83 12.75
CA GLN A 54 3.07 9.66 12.46
C GLN A 54 1.93 9.54 13.47
N VAL A 55 2.19 9.80 14.75
CA VAL A 55 1.15 9.81 15.79
C VAL A 55 0.09 10.87 15.51
N ARG A 56 0.50 12.08 15.10
CA ARG A 56 -0.44 13.17 14.76
C ARG A 56 -1.27 12.83 13.52
N ASP A 57 -0.61 12.32 12.47
CA ASP A 57 -1.25 11.97 11.20
C ASP A 57 -2.26 10.82 11.39
N TRP A 58 -1.93 9.81 12.21
CA TRP A 58 -2.86 8.71 12.46
C TRP A 58 -3.99 9.13 13.39
N ARG A 59 -3.73 10.03 14.35
CA ARG A 59 -4.77 10.62 15.18
C ARG A 59 -5.79 11.40 14.36
N SER A 60 -5.35 12.25 13.43
CA SER A 60 -6.27 13.03 12.58
C SER A 60 -7.10 12.12 11.67
N LYS A 61 -6.52 11.00 11.21
CA LYS A 61 -7.18 10.00 10.36
C LYS A 61 -7.87 8.86 11.13
N LYS A 62 -8.14 9.02 12.44
CA LYS A 62 -8.72 7.95 13.26
C LYS A 62 -10.00 7.37 12.66
N GLN A 63 -10.92 8.21 12.19
CA GLN A 63 -12.19 7.74 11.63
C GLN A 63 -12.00 6.96 10.32
N GLU A 64 -11.11 7.41 9.44
CA GLU A 64 -10.74 6.66 8.23
C GLU A 64 -10.12 5.30 8.59
N LEU A 65 -9.28 5.25 9.62
CA LEU A 65 -8.68 4.01 10.10
C LEU A 65 -9.73 3.03 10.67
N LEU A 66 -10.76 3.53 11.35
CA LEU A 66 -11.85 2.69 11.88
C LEU A 66 -12.72 2.08 10.78
N ASN A 67 -12.90 2.80 9.67
CA ASN A 67 -13.69 2.34 8.52
C ASN A 67 -12.91 1.40 7.59
N ALA A 68 -11.59 1.34 7.73
CA ALA A 68 -10.72 0.54 6.88
C ALA A 68 -10.53 -0.89 7.41
N ALA A 69 -10.30 -1.84 6.50
CA ALA A 69 -9.99 -3.20 6.90
C ALA A 69 -8.65 -3.27 7.67
N PRO A 70 -8.57 -4.07 8.75
CA PRO A 70 -7.47 -4.01 9.73
C PRO A 70 -6.10 -4.39 9.15
N TYR A 71 -6.08 -5.23 8.11
CA TYR A 71 -4.88 -5.72 7.46
C TYR A 71 -4.31 -4.78 6.38
N LEU A 72 -5.02 -3.71 6.02
CA LEU A 72 -4.55 -2.76 5.01
C LEU A 72 -3.32 -2.02 5.52
N LEU A 73 -2.31 -1.87 4.65
CA LEU A 73 -1.09 -1.11 4.98
C LEU A 73 -1.22 0.38 4.60
N THR A 74 -2.04 0.68 3.60
CA THR A 74 -2.27 2.02 3.07
C THR A 74 -3.77 2.33 3.04
N LEU A 75 -4.13 3.54 3.49
CA LEU A 75 -5.50 4.05 3.37
C LEU A 75 -5.81 4.62 1.97
N ASN A 76 -4.77 4.96 1.22
CA ASN A 76 -4.95 5.53 -0.11
C ASN A 76 -5.33 4.42 -1.10
N PRO A 77 -6.46 4.54 -1.81
CA PRO A 77 -6.91 3.53 -2.78
C PRO A 77 -6.03 3.44 -4.05
N GLY A 78 -4.98 4.27 -4.15
CA GLY A 78 -4.09 4.30 -5.30
C GLY A 78 -4.62 5.20 -6.42
N ARG A 79 -4.16 4.93 -7.65
CA ARG A 79 -4.63 5.64 -8.84
C ARG A 79 -6.09 5.24 -9.13
N PRO A 80 -6.99 6.18 -9.44
CA PRO A 80 -8.33 5.82 -9.89
C PRO A 80 -8.28 4.99 -11.18
N ALA A 81 -9.31 4.15 -11.37
CA ALA A 81 -9.52 3.37 -12.59
C ALA A 81 -9.49 4.28 -13.83
N LEU A 82 -8.82 3.84 -14.90
CA LEU A 82 -8.76 4.61 -16.14
C LEU A 82 -10.05 4.44 -16.96
N TYR A 83 -10.66 3.25 -16.86
CA TYR A 83 -11.94 2.92 -17.52
C TYR A 83 -12.92 2.36 -16.48
N PRO A 84 -13.52 3.21 -15.62
CA PRO A 84 -14.26 2.75 -14.44
C PRO A 84 -15.41 1.78 -14.76
N LEU A 85 -16.14 2.02 -15.84
CA LEU A 85 -17.27 1.18 -16.23
C LEU A 85 -16.79 -0.19 -16.73
N LEU A 86 -15.77 -0.20 -17.58
CA LEU A 86 -15.16 -1.43 -18.10
C LEU A 86 -14.53 -2.26 -16.97
N GLU A 87 -13.76 -1.63 -16.09
CA GLU A 87 -13.13 -2.29 -14.95
C GLU A 87 -14.19 -2.89 -14.00
N ARG A 88 -15.30 -2.19 -13.75
CA ARG A 88 -16.41 -2.69 -12.93
C ARG A 88 -17.03 -3.96 -13.52
N ARG A 89 -17.35 -3.97 -14.82
CA ARG A 89 -17.92 -5.16 -15.49
C ARG A 89 -16.95 -6.33 -15.53
N LEU A 90 -15.65 -6.04 -15.65
CA LEU A 90 -14.61 -7.06 -15.59
C LEU A 90 -14.55 -7.72 -14.20
N VAL A 91 -14.63 -6.92 -13.14
CA VAL A 91 -14.63 -7.39 -11.74
C VAL A 91 -15.86 -8.26 -11.47
N GLU A 92 -17.06 -7.81 -11.85
CA GLU A 92 -18.30 -8.59 -11.70
C GLU A 92 -18.20 -9.96 -12.36
N TRP A 93 -17.64 -10.02 -13.58
CA TRP A 93 -17.41 -11.27 -14.30
C TRP A 93 -16.40 -12.17 -13.59
N VAL A 94 -15.30 -11.61 -13.06
CA VAL A 94 -14.31 -12.34 -12.25
C VAL A 94 -14.94 -12.91 -10.98
N ASP A 95 -15.80 -12.15 -10.30
CA ASP A 95 -16.46 -12.58 -9.06
C ASP A 95 -17.43 -13.73 -9.31
N VAL A 96 -18.14 -13.74 -10.45
CA VAL A 96 -18.95 -14.89 -10.87
C VAL A 96 -18.09 -16.14 -11.05
N LEU A 97 -16.93 -16.01 -11.71
CA LEU A 97 -16.02 -17.15 -11.93
C LEU A 97 -15.39 -17.66 -10.63
N ARG A 98 -14.99 -16.75 -9.72
CA ARG A 98 -14.43 -17.10 -8.41
C ARG A 98 -15.45 -17.83 -7.53
N ARG A 99 -16.72 -17.40 -7.55
CA ARG A 99 -17.81 -18.10 -6.85
C ARG A 99 -18.00 -19.53 -7.36
N LYS A 100 -17.73 -19.77 -8.64
CA LYS A 100 -17.73 -21.11 -9.27
C LYS A 100 -16.43 -21.89 -9.05
N GLN A 101 -15.49 -21.36 -8.27
CA GLN A 101 -14.15 -21.91 -8.05
C GLN A 101 -13.37 -22.18 -9.35
N ALA A 102 -13.70 -21.46 -10.43
CA ALA A 102 -13.01 -21.61 -11.70
C ALA A 102 -11.64 -20.92 -11.67
N ALA A 103 -10.64 -21.54 -12.28
CA ALA A 103 -9.33 -20.92 -12.46
C ALA A 103 -9.41 -19.72 -13.41
N ILE A 104 -8.86 -18.57 -12.99
CA ILE A 104 -8.88 -17.33 -13.78
C ILE A 104 -7.45 -16.92 -14.08
N THR A 105 -7.09 -16.92 -15.36
CA THR A 105 -5.77 -16.45 -15.81
C THR A 105 -5.84 -15.01 -16.29
N ARG A 106 -4.70 -14.30 -16.21
CA ARG A 106 -4.57 -12.92 -16.71
C ARG A 106 -4.99 -12.80 -18.19
N ASN A 107 -4.65 -13.78 -19.02
CA ASN A 107 -4.97 -13.76 -20.45
C ASN A 107 -6.48 -13.84 -20.72
N MET A 108 -7.23 -14.57 -19.89
CA MET A 108 -8.69 -14.61 -19.99
C MET A 108 -9.30 -13.24 -19.68
N VAL A 109 -8.80 -12.59 -18.63
CA VAL A 109 -9.23 -11.25 -18.22
C VAL A 109 -8.95 -10.23 -19.33
N ILE A 110 -7.73 -10.25 -19.91
CA ILE A 110 -7.38 -9.36 -21.04
C ILE A 110 -8.30 -9.61 -22.25
N ARG A 111 -8.53 -10.86 -22.62
CA ARG A 111 -9.43 -11.20 -23.75
C ARG A 111 -10.85 -10.72 -23.49
N ARG A 112 -11.35 -10.90 -22.27
CA ARG A 112 -12.69 -10.41 -21.88
C ARG A 112 -12.76 -8.89 -21.94
N ALA A 113 -11.76 -8.18 -21.41
CA ALA A 113 -11.67 -6.72 -21.46
C ALA A 113 -11.70 -6.20 -22.91
N LYS A 114 -10.91 -6.79 -23.81
CA LYS A 114 -10.91 -6.43 -25.23
C LYS A 114 -12.26 -6.66 -25.90
N LYS A 115 -12.94 -7.77 -25.60
CA LYS A 115 -14.29 -8.04 -26.11
C LYS A 115 -15.29 -7.00 -25.60
N LEU A 116 -15.25 -6.67 -24.31
CA LEU A 116 -16.11 -5.65 -23.70
C LEU A 116 -15.86 -4.26 -24.30
N ALA A 117 -14.60 -3.89 -24.56
CA ALA A 117 -14.25 -2.62 -25.18
C ALA A 117 -14.73 -2.50 -26.64
N GLN A 118 -14.89 -3.62 -27.35
CA GLN A 118 -15.43 -3.66 -28.71
C GLN A 118 -16.96 -3.52 -28.73
N THR A 119 -17.64 -3.86 -27.64
CA THR A 119 -19.08 -3.72 -27.51
C THR A 119 -19.44 -2.25 -27.24
N ASN A 120 -20.40 -1.69 -27.98
CA ASN A 120 -20.82 -0.28 -27.84
C ASN A 120 -21.48 0.05 -26.48
N GLU A 121 -21.66 -0.94 -25.60
CA GLU A 121 -22.30 -0.79 -24.28
C GLU A 121 -21.42 -0.08 -23.23
N ILE A 122 -20.13 0.12 -23.51
CA ILE A 122 -19.13 0.62 -22.54
C ILE A 122 -18.22 1.69 -23.18
N LYS A 123 -18.78 2.52 -24.08
CA LYS A 123 -18.09 3.74 -24.53
C LYS A 123 -18.27 4.81 -23.44
N ASP A 124 -17.18 5.08 -22.73
CA ASP A 124 -17.01 6.29 -21.91
C ASP A 124 -16.70 7.50 -22.82
#